data_AF-A0A9P1D357-F1
#
_entry.id   AF-A0A9P1D357-F1
#
_cell.length_a   1.000
_cell.length_b   1.000
_cell.length_c   1.000
_cell.angle_alpha   90.00
_cell.angle_beta   90.00
_cell.angle_gamma   90.00
#
_symmetry.space_group_name_H-M   'P 1'
#
loop_
_entity.id
_entity.type
_entity.pdbx_description
1 polymer ?
#
loop_
_entity_poly.entity_id
_entity_poly.type
_entity_poly.pdbx_seq_one_letter_code
_entity_poly.pdbx_strand_id
1 'polypeptide(L)'
;DIFAGNSLIQKQLLVHEAVETVAVHPWDKYIFVVGTSHKAGSHLLRNIMTHSFDILGATSSCIVEQSPSQHQGITSLNEDNDCAVFPAPIRFHNHISGHSISQMRQEAKDMKSDLRGVMIVRDPLEMVVSAYVYHHRGAEDGNPMQIGIPQMGPEEGVPEMASRMSKVIHRMVSAYEARGPEILAVRYEDLENSSESFDATTEKMLDFVFKDEITDLQRAEILIEPAEAAGSSLLQKQLLVHETAGAAFRVTHPWDKHIFVVGTHHKAGSQVLRNIMAHSFDMLGATVSCQYSGHGDSVTSLNRENECTLFPAPIRFHNHISKDAILQMKKEAKDMKGDLRGVMIVRDPLEMVASSYCYHHRGAEPHNPMQKGIPEMGPEEGVPEMAKRMLHVIRDMAEAYEVSAPHVLVVRYEHVTHSPEHFDASVEKIMEFLFGDEITELQKSEIRRAVRVEDLHRASDSGISAMSGNANHTNDEADMEAARAALPLTPADLYAEYVKYREVLGYS
;
A
#
# COMPACT_ATOMS: atom_id res chain seq x y z
N ASP A 1 1.93 63.96 23.84
CA ASP A 1 1.13 62.76 23.54
C ASP A 1 0.48 62.87 22.18
N ILE A 2 0.46 61.72 21.50
CA ILE A 2 -0.13 61.41 20.18
C ILE A 2 0.75 61.79 18.96
N PHE A 3 1.79 60.97 18.74
CA PHE A 3 2.40 60.70 17.44
C PHE A 3 2.47 59.18 17.26
N ALA A 4 1.51 58.58 16.53
CA ALA A 4 1.62 57.23 15.96
C ALA A 4 0.42 57.00 15.02
N GLY A 5 0.64 57.11 13.72
CA GLY A 5 -0.41 56.85 12.73
C GLY A 5 0.09 57.12 11.33
N ASN A 6 1.04 56.29 10.85
CA ASN A 6 1.32 56.06 9.42
C ASN A 6 2.48 55.08 9.19
N SER A 7 2.44 53.87 9.78
CA SER A 7 3.46 52.84 9.51
C SER A 7 2.92 51.44 9.18
N LEU A 8 1.62 51.29 8.96
CA LEU A 8 1.01 49.99 8.64
C LEU A 8 0.63 49.83 7.16
N ILE A 9 0.44 50.92 6.42
CA ILE A 9 0.02 50.84 5.00
C ILE A 9 1.24 50.75 4.05
N GLN A 10 2.43 51.23 4.44
CA GLN A 10 3.65 51.07 3.63
C GLN A 10 4.34 49.70 3.78
N LYS A 11 3.97 48.88 4.77
CA LYS A 11 4.46 47.49 4.87
C LYS A 11 3.59 46.48 4.11
N GLN A 12 2.37 46.83 3.74
CA GLN A 12 1.51 45.99 2.87
C GLN A 12 1.71 46.23 1.38
N LEU A 13 2.41 47.31 0.99
CA LEU A 13 2.74 47.62 -0.40
C LEU A 13 4.15 47.22 -0.84
N LEU A 14 4.96 46.67 0.08
CA LEU A 14 6.30 46.12 -0.23
C LEU A 14 6.35 44.57 -0.20
N VAL A 15 5.20 43.91 -0.07
CA VAL A 15 5.07 42.43 -0.23
C VAL A 15 4.43 42.07 -1.58
N HIS A 16 4.00 43.06 -2.37
CA HIS A 16 3.39 42.85 -3.69
C HIS A 16 4.30 43.19 -4.89
N GLU A 17 5.61 43.33 -4.65
CA GLU A 17 6.64 43.38 -5.72
C GLU A 17 7.76 42.35 -5.47
N ALA A 18 7.45 41.23 -4.81
CA ALA A 18 8.13 39.99 -5.18
C ALA A 18 7.48 39.57 -6.50
N VAL A 19 8.14 39.93 -7.60
CA VAL A 19 7.92 39.33 -8.92
C VAL A 19 7.59 37.85 -8.70
N GLU A 20 6.43 37.41 -9.16
CA GLU A 20 6.17 35.99 -9.42
C GLU A 20 7.27 35.53 -10.40
N THR A 21 8.43 35.19 -9.87
CA THR A 21 9.27 34.19 -10.48
C THR A 21 8.45 32.94 -10.35
N VAL A 22 7.65 32.63 -11.38
CA VAL A 22 7.13 31.28 -11.61
C VAL A 22 8.26 30.35 -11.21
N ALA A 23 8.08 29.59 -10.13
CA ALA A 23 9.08 28.62 -9.74
C ALA A 23 9.19 27.69 -10.94
N VAL A 24 10.27 27.83 -11.71
CA VAL A 24 10.44 27.05 -12.93
C VAL A 24 10.68 25.64 -12.44
N HIS A 25 9.66 24.79 -12.57
CA HIS A 25 9.81 23.42 -12.12
C HIS A 25 10.85 22.74 -13.00
N PRO A 26 11.63 21.78 -12.48
CA PRO A 26 12.63 21.08 -13.27
C PRO A 26 12.05 20.50 -14.58
N TRP A 27 10.78 20.06 -14.56
CA TRP A 27 10.10 19.49 -15.72
C TRP A 27 9.60 20.50 -16.76
N ASP A 28 9.74 21.80 -16.51
CA ASP A 28 9.53 22.83 -17.53
C ASP A 28 10.76 23.01 -18.44
N LYS A 29 11.93 22.46 -18.03
CA LYS A 29 13.22 22.60 -18.73
C LYS A 29 13.74 21.29 -19.31
N TYR A 30 13.33 20.17 -18.73
CA TYR A 30 13.89 18.85 -19.02
C TYR A 30 12.80 17.84 -19.34
N ILE A 31 13.10 16.95 -20.29
CA ILE A 31 12.48 15.64 -20.35
C ILE A 31 13.28 14.74 -19.42
N PHE A 32 12.61 14.18 -18.41
CA PHE A 32 13.20 13.24 -17.46
C PHE A 32 12.97 11.80 -17.89
N VAL A 33 14.02 10.99 -17.78
CA VAL A 33 13.96 9.56 -18.10
C VAL A 33 14.43 8.74 -16.90
N VAL A 34 13.60 7.80 -16.49
CA VAL A 34 13.96 6.77 -15.52
C VAL A 34 13.98 5.43 -16.24
N GLY A 35 15.18 4.93 -16.51
CA GLY A 35 15.43 3.74 -17.33
C GLY A 35 15.76 2.51 -16.50
N THR A 36 15.09 1.40 -16.78
CA THR A 36 15.37 0.12 -16.13
C THR A 36 15.41 -1.02 -17.14
N SER A 37 15.90 -2.17 -16.69
CA SER A 37 15.77 -3.45 -17.37
C SER A 37 15.24 -4.49 -16.40
N HIS A 38 14.54 -5.50 -16.92
CA HIS A 38 13.97 -6.56 -16.09
C HIS A 38 15.06 -7.22 -15.23
N LYS A 39 14.81 -7.31 -13.91
CA LYS A 39 15.73 -7.78 -12.85
C LYS A 39 17.01 -6.95 -12.62
N ALA A 40 17.14 -5.76 -13.22
CA ALA A 40 18.22 -4.83 -12.92
C ALA A 40 17.97 -3.95 -11.67
N GLY A 41 16.85 -4.16 -10.95
CA GLY A 41 16.42 -3.29 -9.84
C GLY A 41 15.35 -2.27 -10.23
N SER A 42 14.46 -2.65 -11.16
CA SER A 42 13.40 -1.80 -11.71
C SER A 42 12.53 -1.15 -10.64
N HIS A 43 12.07 -1.93 -9.65
CA HIS A 43 11.26 -1.43 -8.55
C HIS A 43 12.01 -0.45 -7.67
N LEU A 44 13.29 -0.74 -7.36
CA LEU A 44 14.10 0.11 -6.50
C LEU A 44 14.30 1.49 -7.11
N LEU A 45 14.79 1.55 -8.36
CA LEU A 45 14.99 2.82 -9.04
C LEU A 45 13.66 3.57 -9.23
N ARG A 46 12.58 2.86 -9.58
CA ARG A 46 11.26 3.47 -9.71
C ARG A 46 10.84 4.13 -8.41
N ASN A 47 10.90 3.41 -7.29
CA ASN A 47 10.46 3.94 -5.99
C ASN A 47 11.26 5.17 -5.56
N ILE A 48 12.60 5.13 -5.70
CA ILE A 48 13.47 6.29 -5.41
C ILE A 48 13.05 7.51 -6.23
N MET A 49 12.86 7.32 -7.54
CA MET A 49 12.51 8.44 -8.42
C MET A 49 11.06 8.90 -8.24
N THR A 50 10.12 8.00 -7.97
CA THR A 50 8.72 8.35 -7.65
C THR A 50 8.66 9.24 -6.43
N HIS A 51 9.28 8.80 -5.34
CA HIS A 51 9.32 9.57 -4.11
C HIS A 51 10.00 10.94 -4.34
N SER A 52 11.10 10.97 -5.09
CA SER A 52 11.78 12.21 -5.47
C SER A 52 10.87 13.17 -6.23
N PHE A 53 10.16 12.70 -7.26
CA PHE A 53 9.28 13.55 -8.07
C PHE A 53 8.03 13.99 -7.31
N ASP A 54 7.47 13.13 -6.47
CA ASP A 54 6.32 13.45 -5.61
C ASP A 54 6.66 14.58 -4.63
N ILE A 55 7.81 14.54 -3.94
CA ILE A 55 8.27 15.61 -3.03
C ILE A 55 8.41 16.95 -3.76
N LEU A 56 8.85 16.91 -5.01
CA LEU A 56 9.01 18.12 -5.81
C LEU A 56 7.68 18.67 -6.34
N GLY A 57 6.59 17.91 -6.21
CA GLY A 57 5.25 18.29 -6.64
C GLY A 57 4.94 17.93 -8.09
N ALA A 58 5.59 16.90 -8.64
CA ALA A 58 5.32 16.47 -10.01
C ALA A 58 3.89 15.92 -10.14
N THR A 59 3.12 16.47 -11.06
CA THR A 59 1.71 16.12 -11.24
C THR A 59 1.47 15.07 -12.32
N SER A 60 2.49 14.74 -13.13
CA SER A 60 2.33 13.77 -14.22
C SER A 60 3.62 13.04 -14.60
N SER A 61 3.44 11.76 -14.92
CA SER A 61 4.43 10.89 -15.55
C SER A 61 3.73 9.96 -16.54
N CYS A 62 4.48 9.38 -17.47
CA CYS A 62 3.96 8.36 -18.39
C CYS A 62 4.97 7.23 -18.60
N ILE A 63 4.51 6.11 -19.16
CA ILE A 63 5.32 4.91 -19.41
C ILE A 63 5.56 4.76 -20.92
N VAL A 64 6.81 4.52 -21.29
CA VAL A 64 7.24 4.28 -22.68
C VAL A 64 7.32 2.77 -22.92
N GLU A 65 6.45 2.30 -23.83
CA GLU A 65 6.19 0.89 -24.20
C GLU A 65 5.46 0.05 -23.13
N GLN A 66 4.16 -0.20 -23.35
CA GLN A 66 3.39 -1.20 -22.62
C GLN A 66 3.84 -2.62 -23.02
N SER A 67 4.49 -3.33 -22.11
CA SER A 67 4.39 -4.79 -22.08
C SER A 67 2.96 -5.15 -21.64
N PRO A 68 2.34 -6.23 -22.15
CA PRO A 68 1.01 -6.67 -21.69
C PRO A 68 0.99 -7.16 -20.22
N SER A 69 2.09 -7.01 -19.48
CA SER A 69 2.15 -7.21 -18.02
C SER A 69 2.13 -5.85 -17.31
N GLN A 70 1.10 -5.66 -16.47
CA GLN A 70 0.75 -4.47 -15.70
C GLN A 70 1.94 -3.83 -14.98
N HIS A 71 2.35 -2.61 -15.37
CA HIS A 71 3.37 -1.85 -14.64
C HIS A 71 2.90 -0.40 -14.45
N GLN A 72 2.97 0.08 -13.20
CA GLN A 72 2.57 1.41 -12.73
C GLN A 72 3.57 2.53 -13.07
N GLY A 73 3.08 3.77 -13.18
CA GLY A 73 3.84 5.01 -13.45
C GLY A 73 4.78 5.47 -12.32
N ILE A 74 5.44 6.63 -12.46
CA ILE A 74 6.43 7.19 -11.50
C ILE A 74 5.86 8.38 -10.70
N THR A 75 4.57 8.66 -10.76
CA THR A 75 3.94 9.69 -9.91
C THR A 75 2.73 9.09 -9.24
N SER A 76 2.51 9.41 -7.97
CA SER A 76 1.34 8.92 -7.21
C SER A 76 0.00 9.39 -7.75
N LEU A 77 0.00 10.40 -8.63
CA LEU A 77 -1.18 11.04 -9.21
C LEU A 77 -1.56 10.49 -10.60
N ASN A 78 -0.74 9.62 -11.21
CA ASN A 78 -1.02 9.08 -12.54
C ASN A 78 -0.60 7.61 -12.66
N GLU A 79 -1.58 6.73 -12.57
CA GLU A 79 -1.42 5.31 -12.93
C GLU A 79 -1.52 5.14 -14.46
N ASP A 80 -0.58 4.39 -15.04
CA ASP A 80 -0.66 3.72 -16.34
C ASP A 80 -0.85 4.53 -17.64
N ASN A 81 -0.56 5.84 -17.62
CA ASN A 81 -0.61 6.65 -18.83
C ASN A 81 0.48 6.25 -19.85
N ASP A 82 0.06 5.77 -21.03
CA ASP A 82 0.95 5.58 -22.18
C ASP A 82 1.42 6.94 -22.69
N CYS A 83 2.74 7.13 -22.82
CA CYS A 83 3.31 8.38 -23.34
C CYS A 83 2.83 8.72 -24.75
N ALA A 84 2.37 7.74 -25.54
CA ALA A 84 1.75 7.99 -26.85
C ALA A 84 0.38 8.68 -26.75
N VAL A 85 -0.33 8.49 -25.63
CA VAL A 85 -1.69 9.03 -25.41
C VAL A 85 -1.64 10.27 -24.52
N PHE A 86 -0.82 10.25 -23.48
CA PHE A 86 -0.68 11.33 -22.50
C PHE A 86 0.80 11.68 -22.29
N PRO A 87 1.37 12.54 -23.15
CA PRO A 87 2.78 12.92 -23.03
C PRO A 87 3.00 13.75 -21.75
N ALA A 88 3.75 13.19 -20.79
CA ALA A 88 4.21 13.86 -19.56
C ALA A 88 5.75 14.02 -19.48
N PRO A 89 6.30 15.14 -18.99
CA PRO A 89 7.75 15.41 -19.02
C PRO A 89 8.61 14.35 -18.29
N ILE A 90 8.02 13.53 -17.42
CA ILE A 90 8.68 12.41 -16.74
C ILE A 90 8.30 11.09 -17.43
N ARG A 91 9.30 10.37 -17.95
CA ARG A 91 9.17 9.11 -18.70
C ARG A 91 9.72 7.93 -17.90
N PHE A 92 8.93 6.87 -17.73
CA PHE A 92 9.42 5.56 -17.26
C PHE A 92 9.68 4.62 -18.41
N HIS A 93 10.82 3.94 -18.39
CA HIS A 93 11.15 2.95 -19.41
C HIS A 93 11.62 1.65 -18.75
N ASN A 94 10.75 0.64 -18.70
CA ASN A 94 11.06 -0.63 -18.02
C ASN A 94 12.00 -1.56 -18.83
N HIS A 95 12.19 -1.23 -20.12
CA HIS A 95 13.06 -1.97 -21.05
C HIS A 95 13.92 -0.99 -21.85
N ILE A 96 14.63 -0.10 -21.15
CA ILE A 96 15.45 0.91 -21.81
C ILE A 96 16.50 0.24 -22.72
N SER A 97 16.65 0.78 -23.93
CA SER A 97 17.61 0.32 -24.92
C SER A 97 18.36 1.50 -25.55
N GLY A 98 19.44 1.24 -26.29
CA GLY A 98 20.13 2.30 -27.03
C GLY A 98 19.24 2.96 -28.09
N HIS A 99 18.27 2.22 -28.64
CA HIS A 99 17.25 2.77 -29.53
C HIS A 99 16.33 3.73 -28.79
N SER A 100 15.82 3.34 -27.61
CA SER A 100 15.00 4.18 -26.74
C SER A 100 15.70 5.51 -26.43
N ILE A 101 16.99 5.46 -26.05
CA ILE A 101 17.78 6.66 -25.74
C ILE A 101 17.90 7.57 -26.96
N SER A 102 18.11 7.00 -28.14
CA SER A 102 18.18 7.77 -29.39
C SER A 102 16.86 8.44 -29.73
N GLN A 103 15.73 7.76 -29.49
CA GLN A 103 14.39 8.31 -29.67
C GLN A 103 14.12 9.46 -28.70
N MET A 104 14.45 9.30 -27.42
CA MET A 104 14.23 10.34 -26.40
C MET A 104 15.10 11.58 -26.65
N ARG A 105 16.33 11.41 -27.17
CA ARG A 105 17.15 12.55 -27.62
C ARG A 105 16.51 13.30 -28.78
N GLN A 106 15.91 12.58 -29.73
CA GLN A 106 15.25 13.21 -30.86
C GLN A 106 14.01 13.97 -30.37
N GLU A 107 13.22 13.35 -29.49
CA GLU A 107 12.05 13.97 -28.86
C GLU A 107 12.41 15.24 -28.09
N ALA A 108 13.46 15.20 -27.26
CA ALA A 108 13.95 16.37 -26.53
C ALA A 108 14.33 17.51 -27.48
N LYS A 109 15.01 17.21 -28.60
CA LYS A 109 15.33 18.20 -29.64
C LYS A 109 14.06 18.77 -30.28
N ASP A 110 13.09 17.93 -30.61
CA ASP A 110 11.84 18.34 -31.25
C ASP A 110 11.01 19.24 -30.32
N MET A 111 11.06 18.97 -29.02
CA MET A 111 10.42 19.77 -27.97
C MET A 111 11.25 21.00 -27.55
N LYS A 112 12.45 21.20 -28.11
CA LYS A 112 13.40 22.24 -27.69
C LYS A 112 13.71 22.20 -26.18
N SER A 113 13.76 20.99 -25.64
CA SER A 113 14.07 20.69 -24.25
C SER A 113 15.41 19.98 -24.14
N ASP A 114 16.01 20.03 -22.97
CA ASP A 114 17.16 19.18 -22.65
C ASP A 114 16.67 17.81 -22.14
N LEU A 115 17.50 16.78 -22.28
CA LEU A 115 17.26 15.45 -21.72
C LEU A 115 18.04 15.30 -20.41
N ARG A 116 17.43 14.73 -19.39
CA ARG A 116 18.13 14.23 -18.19
C ARG A 116 17.57 12.88 -17.81
N GLY A 117 18.43 11.96 -17.38
CA GLY A 117 17.93 10.68 -16.91
C GLY A 117 18.83 9.95 -15.94
N VAL A 118 18.22 8.98 -15.28
CA VAL A 118 18.93 7.96 -14.50
C VAL A 118 18.53 6.62 -15.05
N MET A 119 19.51 5.74 -15.21
CA MET A 119 19.27 4.33 -15.46
C MET A 119 19.98 3.46 -14.43
N ILE A 120 19.35 2.35 -14.08
CA ILE A 120 19.96 1.34 -13.23
C ILE A 120 20.50 0.20 -14.08
N VAL A 121 21.74 -0.19 -13.80
CA VAL A 121 22.40 -1.38 -14.37
C VAL A 121 22.76 -2.35 -13.26
N ARG A 122 22.83 -3.64 -13.61
CA ARG A 122 23.19 -4.71 -12.69
C ARG A 122 24.16 -5.67 -13.37
N ASP A 123 24.95 -6.39 -12.59
CA ASP A 123 25.75 -7.51 -13.11
C ASP A 123 24.84 -8.47 -13.91
N PRO A 124 25.14 -8.73 -15.20
CA PRO A 124 24.34 -9.63 -16.03
C PRO A 124 24.15 -11.04 -15.45
N LEU A 125 25.15 -11.58 -14.74
CA LEU A 125 25.06 -12.90 -14.13
C LEU A 125 24.09 -12.88 -12.95
N GLU A 126 24.15 -11.82 -12.13
CA GLU A 126 23.19 -11.63 -11.03
C GLU A 126 21.76 -11.44 -11.54
N MET A 127 21.58 -10.79 -12.69
CA MET A 127 20.26 -10.70 -13.34
C MET A 127 19.72 -12.07 -13.73
N VAL A 128 20.57 -12.97 -14.26
CA VAL A 128 20.18 -14.34 -14.62
C VAL A 128 19.77 -15.13 -13.38
N VAL A 129 20.57 -15.08 -12.32
CA VAL A 129 20.29 -15.77 -11.06
C VAL A 129 18.99 -15.24 -10.44
N SER A 130 18.83 -13.92 -10.38
CA SER A 130 17.63 -13.27 -9.87
C SER A 130 16.38 -13.65 -10.67
N ALA A 131 16.48 -13.69 -12.00
CA ALA A 131 15.39 -14.13 -12.86
C ALA A 131 15.03 -15.61 -12.66
N TYR A 132 16.03 -16.49 -12.53
CA TYR A 132 15.81 -17.91 -12.28
C TYR A 132 15.08 -18.13 -10.95
N VAL A 133 15.59 -17.56 -9.85
CA VAL A 133 14.98 -17.70 -8.52
C VAL A 133 13.54 -17.16 -8.52
N TYR A 134 13.30 -16.04 -9.20
CA TYR A 134 11.97 -15.45 -9.31
C TYR A 134 10.97 -16.37 -10.03
N HIS A 135 11.30 -16.83 -11.23
CA HIS A 135 10.39 -17.65 -12.04
C HIS A 135 10.29 -19.10 -11.55
N HIS A 136 11.33 -19.65 -10.95
CA HIS A 136 11.32 -20.99 -10.36
C HIS A 136 10.29 -21.11 -9.23
N ARG A 137 10.03 -20.02 -8.50
CA ARG A 137 9.03 -19.96 -7.43
C ARG A 137 7.57 -19.83 -7.92
N GLY A 138 7.33 -19.87 -9.22
CA GLY A 138 5.98 -19.71 -9.73
C GLY A 138 5.53 -18.26 -9.94
N ALA A 139 6.42 -17.27 -9.79
CA ALA A 139 6.05 -15.86 -9.96
C ALA A 139 5.80 -15.50 -11.44
N GLU A 140 4.76 -14.68 -11.67
CA GLU A 140 4.23 -14.25 -12.99
C GLU A 140 3.70 -15.40 -13.87
N ASP A 141 2.64 -16.07 -13.41
CA ASP A 141 1.97 -17.13 -14.17
C ASP A 141 1.59 -16.66 -15.59
N GLY A 142 2.03 -17.42 -16.61
CA GLY A 142 1.86 -17.08 -18.02
C GLY A 142 3.01 -16.30 -18.67
N ASN A 143 4.06 -15.91 -17.94
CA ASN A 143 5.23 -15.27 -18.54
C ASN A 143 6.05 -16.28 -19.38
N PRO A 144 6.40 -15.99 -20.64
CA PRO A 144 7.26 -16.85 -21.47
C PRO A 144 8.60 -17.20 -20.81
N MET A 145 9.14 -16.33 -19.96
CA MET A 145 10.36 -16.58 -19.20
C MET A 145 10.20 -17.69 -18.16
N GLN A 146 8.99 -17.96 -17.70
CA GLN A 146 8.70 -18.93 -16.65
C GLN A 146 8.48 -20.35 -17.18
N ILE A 147 8.02 -20.52 -18.42
CA ILE A 147 7.58 -21.82 -18.97
C ILE A 147 8.67 -22.89 -18.78
N GLY A 148 8.38 -23.92 -17.98
CA GLY A 148 9.30 -25.03 -17.67
C GLY A 148 10.33 -24.77 -16.57
N ILE A 149 10.54 -23.53 -16.14
CA ILE A 149 11.55 -23.16 -15.12
C ILE A 149 11.21 -23.68 -13.71
N PRO A 150 9.95 -23.66 -13.22
CA PRO A 150 9.61 -24.22 -11.91
C PRO A 150 9.94 -25.71 -11.76
N GLN A 151 10.04 -26.44 -12.87
CA GLN A 151 10.34 -27.87 -12.88
C GLN A 151 11.83 -28.18 -13.04
N MET A 152 12.65 -27.18 -13.36
CA MET A 152 14.09 -27.33 -13.56
C MET A 152 14.84 -27.06 -12.26
N GLY A 153 15.77 -27.95 -11.91
CA GLY A 153 16.75 -27.66 -10.86
C GLY A 153 17.77 -26.60 -11.30
N PRO A 154 18.60 -26.05 -10.39
CA PRO A 154 19.53 -24.96 -10.71
C PRO A 154 20.52 -25.28 -11.85
N GLU A 155 20.96 -26.54 -11.96
CA GLU A 155 21.91 -26.98 -12.99
C GLU A 155 21.35 -26.86 -14.41
N GLU A 156 20.03 -27.02 -14.58
CA GLU A 156 19.35 -26.95 -15.87
C GLU A 156 18.66 -25.59 -16.07
N GLY A 157 18.06 -25.05 -15.01
CA GLY A 157 17.25 -23.85 -15.06
C GLY A 157 18.05 -22.56 -15.15
N VAL A 158 19.25 -22.48 -14.56
CA VAL A 158 20.11 -21.28 -14.68
C VAL A 158 20.64 -21.11 -16.11
N PRO A 159 21.19 -22.13 -16.78
CA PRO A 159 21.55 -22.02 -18.20
C PRO A 159 20.37 -21.67 -19.12
N GLU A 160 19.22 -22.29 -18.91
CA GLU A 160 18.00 -21.98 -19.67
C GLU A 160 17.56 -20.53 -19.44
N MET A 161 17.59 -20.05 -18.20
CA MET A 161 17.30 -18.66 -17.88
C MET A 161 18.32 -17.70 -18.49
N ALA A 162 19.60 -18.05 -18.53
CA ALA A 162 20.63 -17.24 -19.18
C ALA A 162 20.33 -17.03 -20.67
N SER A 163 19.88 -18.09 -21.36
CA SER A 163 19.44 -18.03 -22.76
C SER A 163 18.27 -17.05 -22.94
N ARG A 164 17.27 -17.12 -22.06
CA ARG A 164 16.07 -16.25 -22.09
C ARG A 164 16.41 -14.79 -21.75
N MET A 165 17.28 -14.57 -20.76
CA MET A 165 17.71 -13.24 -20.31
C MET A 165 18.68 -12.55 -21.28
N SER A 166 19.27 -13.29 -22.22
CA SER A 166 20.23 -12.73 -23.18
C SER A 166 19.71 -11.47 -23.87
N LYS A 167 18.47 -11.47 -24.38
CA LYS A 167 17.90 -10.28 -25.04
C LYS A 167 17.73 -9.09 -24.09
N VAL A 168 17.35 -9.34 -22.85
CA VAL A 168 17.19 -8.29 -21.82
C VAL A 168 18.55 -7.68 -21.48
N ILE A 169 19.55 -8.52 -21.28
CA ILE A 169 20.94 -8.09 -20.99
C ILE A 169 21.50 -7.28 -22.15
N HIS A 170 21.31 -7.72 -23.40
CA HIS A 170 21.77 -6.97 -24.58
C HIS A 170 21.11 -5.59 -24.67
N ARG A 171 19.83 -5.46 -24.31
CA ARG A 171 19.14 -4.15 -24.26
C ARG A 171 19.74 -3.25 -23.20
N MET A 172 19.96 -3.76 -21.98
CA MET A 172 20.59 -3.01 -20.89
C MET A 172 21.99 -2.53 -21.28
N VAL A 173 22.82 -3.41 -21.85
CA VAL A 173 24.18 -3.06 -22.31
C VAL A 173 24.11 -2.00 -23.41
N SER A 174 23.23 -2.18 -24.40
CA SER A 174 23.02 -1.20 -25.47
C SER A 174 22.59 0.17 -24.93
N ALA A 175 21.72 0.21 -23.92
CA ALA A 175 21.34 1.46 -23.26
C ALA A 175 22.53 2.09 -22.53
N TYR A 176 23.29 1.28 -21.79
CA TYR A 176 24.47 1.74 -21.06
C TYR A 176 25.50 2.36 -21.99
N GLU A 177 25.78 1.74 -23.14
CA GLU A 177 26.71 2.25 -24.15
C GLU A 177 26.20 3.53 -24.81
N ALA A 178 24.89 3.63 -25.04
CA ALA A 178 24.27 4.77 -25.72
C ALA A 178 24.01 5.98 -24.81
N ARG A 179 24.10 5.85 -23.49
CA ARG A 179 23.56 6.81 -22.48
C ARG A 179 24.02 8.26 -22.62
N GLY A 180 25.24 8.51 -23.09
CA GLY A 180 25.81 9.86 -23.16
C GLY A 180 25.96 10.54 -21.79
N PRO A 181 26.45 11.79 -21.74
CA PRO A 181 26.62 12.55 -20.49
C PRO A 181 25.32 12.97 -19.80
N GLU A 182 24.19 12.90 -20.49
CA GLU A 182 22.88 13.35 -20.01
C GLU A 182 22.08 12.28 -19.25
N ILE A 183 22.54 11.03 -19.28
CA ILE A 183 21.96 9.93 -18.49
C ILE A 183 23.01 9.35 -17.55
N LEU A 184 22.74 9.46 -16.24
CA LEU A 184 23.54 8.81 -15.22
C LEU A 184 23.19 7.32 -15.16
N ALA A 185 24.21 6.46 -15.26
CA ALA A 185 24.07 5.06 -14.92
C ALA A 185 24.51 4.83 -13.48
N VAL A 186 23.64 4.22 -12.67
CA VAL A 186 23.94 3.75 -11.32
C VAL A 186 23.92 2.23 -11.30
N ARG A 187 24.76 1.63 -10.45
CA ARG A 187 24.77 0.18 -10.29
C ARG A 187 23.81 -0.22 -9.18
N TYR A 188 23.04 -1.27 -9.41
CA TYR A 188 22.22 -1.89 -8.39
C TYR A 188 23.04 -2.32 -7.17
N GLU A 189 24.27 -2.81 -7.40
CA GLU A 189 25.16 -3.23 -6.32
C GLU A 189 25.56 -2.08 -5.39
N ASP A 190 25.69 -0.85 -5.92
CA ASP A 190 26.03 0.32 -5.11
C ASP A 190 24.85 0.72 -4.19
N LEU A 191 23.62 0.44 -4.61
CA LEU A 191 22.41 0.67 -3.80
C LEU A 191 22.20 -0.44 -2.76
N GLU A 192 22.64 -1.67 -3.01
CA GLU A 192 22.45 -2.79 -2.07
C GLU A 192 23.56 -2.90 -1.02
N ASN A 193 24.76 -2.34 -1.28
CA ASN A 193 25.95 -2.69 -0.51
C ASN A 193 25.85 -2.32 0.99
N SER A 194 25.35 -1.13 1.31
CA SER A 194 25.11 -0.65 2.67
C SER A 194 24.15 0.54 2.64
N SER A 195 23.59 0.93 3.79
CA SER A 195 22.80 2.16 3.93
C SER A 195 23.61 3.41 3.55
N GLU A 196 24.88 3.50 3.96
CA GLU A 196 25.76 4.61 3.55
C GLU A 196 25.98 4.66 2.03
N SER A 197 26.17 3.49 1.40
CA SER A 197 26.33 3.38 -0.06
C SER A 197 25.04 3.71 -0.80
N PHE A 198 23.90 3.34 -0.22
CA PHE A 198 22.58 3.69 -0.72
C PHE A 198 22.34 5.19 -0.70
N ASP A 199 22.57 5.84 0.45
CA ASP A 199 22.41 7.29 0.62
C ASP A 199 23.32 8.05 -0.34
N ALA A 200 24.61 7.69 -0.39
CA ALA A 200 25.57 8.32 -1.29
C ALA A 200 25.22 8.14 -2.78
N THR A 201 24.71 6.97 -3.17
CA THR A 201 24.27 6.73 -4.55
C THR A 201 23.00 7.51 -4.87
N THR A 202 22.09 7.63 -3.90
CA THR A 202 20.86 8.43 -4.03
C THR A 202 21.18 9.92 -4.13
N GLU A 203 22.04 10.45 -3.28
CA GLU A 203 22.55 11.82 -3.38
C GLU A 203 23.14 12.10 -4.77
N LYS A 204 23.96 11.19 -5.29
CA LYS A 204 24.53 11.31 -6.63
C LYS A 204 23.46 11.34 -7.72
N MET A 205 22.37 10.57 -7.58
CA MET A 205 21.23 10.63 -8.50
C MET A 205 20.54 11.98 -8.42
N LEU A 206 20.25 12.49 -7.23
CA LEU A 206 19.59 13.78 -7.03
C LEU A 206 20.43 14.95 -7.55
N ASP A 207 21.73 14.93 -7.27
CA ASP A 207 22.68 15.92 -7.79
C ASP A 207 22.72 15.93 -9.30
N PHE A 208 22.66 14.76 -9.93
CA PHE A 208 22.68 14.67 -11.38
C PHE A 208 21.36 15.14 -12.00
N VAL A 209 20.24 14.65 -11.48
CA VAL A 209 18.90 14.87 -12.04
C VAL A 209 18.46 16.30 -11.78
N PHE A 210 18.58 16.78 -10.54
CA PHE A 210 18.02 18.05 -10.09
C PHE A 210 19.07 19.14 -9.88
N LYS A 211 20.35 18.80 -9.67
CA LYS A 211 21.43 19.78 -9.40
C LYS A 211 21.03 20.77 -8.29
N ASP A 212 21.13 22.07 -8.58
CA ASP A 212 20.81 23.19 -7.68
C ASP A 212 19.31 23.57 -7.70
N GLU A 213 18.45 22.76 -8.33
CA GLU A 213 17.02 23.05 -8.47
C GLU A 213 16.16 22.52 -7.30
N ILE A 214 16.78 21.90 -6.30
CA ILE A 214 16.12 21.43 -5.08
C ILE A 214 16.75 22.06 -3.85
N THR A 215 15.93 22.38 -2.86
CA THR A 215 16.40 22.93 -1.58
C THR A 215 17.05 21.85 -0.71
N ASP A 216 17.90 22.25 0.25
CA ASP A 216 18.47 21.33 1.24
C ASP A 216 17.40 20.59 2.04
N LEU A 217 16.24 21.21 2.26
CA LEU A 217 15.09 20.60 2.94
C LEU A 217 14.48 19.48 2.08
N GLN A 218 14.18 19.75 0.81
CA GLN A 218 13.67 18.73 -0.12
C GLN A 218 14.68 17.60 -0.31
N ARG A 219 15.97 17.92 -0.35
CA ARG A 219 17.05 16.94 -0.42
C ARG A 219 17.07 16.03 0.80
N ALA A 220 16.98 16.60 2.01
CA ALA A 220 16.91 15.82 3.23
C ALA A 220 15.64 14.95 3.27
N GLU A 221 14.51 15.47 2.82
CA GLU A 221 13.23 14.74 2.73
C GLU A 221 13.35 13.50 1.83
N ILE A 222 13.95 13.65 0.64
CA ILE A 222 14.14 12.54 -0.31
C ILE A 222 15.08 11.46 0.23
N LEU A 223 16.05 11.79 1.08
CA LEU A 223 17.05 10.83 1.58
C LEU A 223 16.58 10.03 2.81
N ILE A 224 15.49 10.43 3.47
CA ILE A 224 15.03 9.79 4.71
C ILE A 224 14.26 8.48 4.45
N GLU A 225 13.50 8.38 3.35
CA GLU A 225 12.60 7.24 3.09
C GLU A 225 13.13 6.09 2.19
N PRO A 226 14.00 6.29 1.18
CA PRO A 226 14.23 5.24 0.19
C PRO A 226 15.02 4.03 0.74
N ALA A 227 15.65 4.15 1.92
CA ALA A 227 16.30 3.04 2.62
C ALA A 227 15.30 1.97 3.13
N GLU A 228 14.05 2.33 3.40
CA GLU A 228 12.97 1.41 3.80
C GLU A 228 12.31 0.75 2.56
N ALA A 229 12.28 1.45 1.41
CA ALA A 229 11.76 0.95 0.13
C ALA A 229 12.70 -0.03 -0.62
N ALA A 230 13.97 -0.15 -0.19
CA ALA A 230 14.96 -1.09 -0.74
C ALA A 230 14.81 -2.55 -0.25
N GLY A 231 13.71 -2.85 0.47
CA GLY A 231 13.39 -4.13 1.08
C GLY A 231 13.18 -5.28 0.09
N SER A 232 14.27 -5.87 -0.40
CA SER A 232 14.29 -7.31 -0.72
C SER A 232 15.69 -7.94 -0.78
N SER A 233 16.79 -7.18 -0.92
CA SER A 233 18.15 -7.77 -0.92
C SER A 233 19.05 -7.36 0.26
N LEU A 234 18.81 -6.21 0.91
CA LEU A 234 19.51 -5.82 2.15
C LEU A 234 19.16 -6.72 3.36
N LEU A 235 17.95 -7.28 3.40
CA LEU A 235 17.48 -8.16 4.47
C LEU A 235 18.21 -9.52 4.53
N GLN A 236 18.69 -10.05 3.40
CA GLN A 236 19.46 -11.30 3.39
C GLN A 236 20.88 -11.11 3.95
N LYS A 237 21.46 -9.90 3.86
CA LYS A 237 22.76 -9.59 4.48
C LYS A 237 22.62 -9.10 5.92
N GLN A 238 21.56 -8.38 6.28
CA GLN A 238 21.31 -7.99 7.67
C GLN A 238 21.13 -9.19 8.61
N LEU A 239 20.55 -10.30 8.11
CA LEU A 239 20.47 -11.56 8.88
C LEU A 239 21.84 -12.22 9.17
N LEU A 240 22.90 -11.88 8.44
CA LEU A 240 24.26 -12.37 8.66
C LEU A 240 25.15 -11.40 9.46
N VAL A 241 24.85 -10.11 9.44
CA VAL A 241 25.61 -9.08 10.20
C VAL A 241 25.10 -8.94 11.65
N HIS A 242 23.90 -9.46 11.95
CA HIS A 242 23.28 -9.38 13.29
C HIS A 242 24.05 -10.07 14.43
N GLU A 243 25.14 -10.80 14.16
CA GLU A 243 25.99 -11.39 15.20
C GLU A 243 27.18 -10.54 15.66
N THR A 244 27.50 -9.38 15.04
CA THR A 244 28.81 -8.74 15.32
C THR A 244 28.89 -7.23 15.60
N ALA A 245 27.81 -6.44 15.61
CA ALA A 245 27.93 -5.00 15.91
C ALA A 245 27.03 -4.54 17.07
N GLY A 246 27.67 -4.18 18.18
CA GLY A 246 27.04 -3.60 19.37
C GLY A 246 26.63 -2.14 19.17
N ALA A 247 25.40 -1.84 19.59
CA ALA A 247 24.93 -0.55 20.09
C ALA A 247 25.32 0.74 19.32
N ALA A 248 24.68 0.99 18.17
CA ALA A 248 24.31 2.33 17.70
C ALA A 248 23.32 2.22 16.53
N PHE A 249 22.17 2.90 16.62
CA PHE A 249 21.06 2.94 15.64
C PHE A 249 20.42 1.59 15.27
N ARG A 250 19.58 1.06 16.17
CA ARG A 250 18.51 0.14 15.75
C ARG A 250 17.32 1.00 15.31
N VAL A 251 17.05 1.08 14.02
CA VAL A 251 15.69 1.38 13.54
C VAL A 251 14.84 0.19 14.01
N THR A 252 14.21 0.33 15.17
CA THR A 252 13.25 -0.67 15.64
C THR A 252 11.93 -0.33 15.00
N HIS A 253 11.44 -1.18 14.11
CA HIS A 253 10.09 -1.04 13.60
C HIS A 253 9.11 -1.20 14.78
N PRO A 254 7.91 -0.60 14.70
CA PRO A 254 6.91 -0.76 15.77
C PRO A 254 6.63 -2.25 16.09
N TRP A 255 6.62 -3.12 15.08
CA TRP A 255 6.39 -4.56 15.24
C TRP A 255 7.56 -5.37 15.82
N ASP A 256 8.72 -4.75 16.04
CA ASP A 256 9.81 -5.38 16.81
C ASP A 256 9.53 -5.34 18.32
N LYS A 257 8.57 -4.51 18.75
CA LYS A 257 8.22 -4.29 20.16
C LYS A 257 6.82 -4.77 20.50
N HIS A 258 5.88 -4.69 19.56
CA HIS A 258 4.46 -4.89 19.84
C HIS A 258 3.88 -6.02 19.00
N ILE A 259 2.81 -6.63 19.52
CA ILE A 259 1.90 -7.42 18.70
C ILE A 259 0.81 -6.49 18.21
N PHE A 260 0.62 -6.44 16.90
CA PHE A 260 -0.47 -5.74 16.24
C PHE A 260 -1.58 -6.70 15.86
N VAL A 261 -2.83 -6.30 16.14
CA VAL A 261 -4.01 -7.09 15.72
C VAL A 261 -5.02 -6.23 14.98
N VAL A 262 -5.47 -6.71 13.83
CA VAL A 262 -6.57 -6.15 13.05
C VAL A 262 -7.75 -7.12 13.16
N GLY A 263 -8.74 -6.73 13.98
CA GLY A 263 -9.88 -7.57 14.33
C GLY A 263 -11.15 -7.15 13.60
N THR A 264 -11.85 -8.10 12.99
CA THR A 264 -13.10 -7.83 12.26
C THR A 264 -14.14 -8.91 12.50
N HIS A 265 -15.38 -8.68 12.08
CA HIS A 265 -16.47 -9.67 12.08
C HIS A 265 -17.21 -9.60 10.74
N HIS A 266 -17.88 -10.70 10.38
CA HIS A 266 -18.66 -10.78 9.13
C HIS A 266 -19.64 -9.61 9.01
N LYS A 267 -19.56 -8.86 7.91
CA LYS A 267 -20.38 -7.66 7.60
C LYS A 267 -20.18 -6.44 8.52
N ALA A 268 -19.21 -6.46 9.43
CA ALA A 268 -18.85 -5.29 10.25
C ALA A 268 -17.95 -4.27 9.51
N GLY A 269 -17.60 -4.50 8.24
CA GLY A 269 -16.64 -3.67 7.50
C GLY A 269 -15.23 -4.27 7.45
N SER A 270 -15.14 -5.60 7.42
CA SER A 270 -13.86 -6.32 7.43
C SER A 270 -12.92 -5.90 6.32
N GLN A 271 -13.43 -5.73 5.10
CA GLN A 271 -12.66 -5.29 3.93
C GLN A 271 -12.07 -3.89 4.12
N VAL A 272 -12.91 -2.93 4.53
CA VAL A 272 -12.49 -1.53 4.72
C VAL A 272 -11.39 -1.44 5.78
N LEU A 273 -11.59 -2.02 6.97
CA LEU A 273 -10.56 -1.96 8.01
C LEU A 273 -9.28 -2.70 7.60
N ARG A 274 -9.42 -3.90 7.01
CA ARG A 274 -8.26 -4.67 6.57
C ARG A 274 -7.43 -3.89 5.56
N ASN A 275 -8.06 -3.29 4.55
CA ASN A 275 -7.33 -2.56 3.52
C ASN A 275 -6.70 -1.27 4.06
N ILE A 276 -7.40 -0.50 4.92
CA ILE A 276 -6.79 0.64 5.63
C ILE A 276 -5.51 0.19 6.33
N MET A 277 -5.57 -0.93 7.05
CA MET A 277 -4.41 -1.46 7.77
C MET A 277 -3.34 -2.02 6.84
N ALA A 278 -3.72 -2.64 5.72
CA ALA A 278 -2.79 -3.15 4.72
C ALA A 278 -1.96 -2.02 4.11
N HIS A 279 -2.62 -0.97 3.62
CA HIS A 279 -1.94 0.23 3.13
C HIS A 279 -1.08 0.86 4.22
N SER A 280 -1.57 0.94 5.46
CA SER A 280 -0.80 1.51 6.58
C SER A 280 0.49 0.73 6.86
N PHE A 281 0.41 -0.60 6.94
CA PHE A 281 1.57 -1.44 7.22
C PHE A 281 2.52 -1.53 6.02
N ASP A 282 2.00 -1.58 4.79
CA ASP A 282 2.81 -1.57 3.58
C ASP A 282 3.60 -0.26 3.44
N MET A 283 2.99 0.90 3.75
CA MET A 283 3.69 2.19 3.77
C MET A 283 4.81 2.25 4.81
N LEU A 284 4.68 1.52 5.92
CA LEU A 284 5.73 1.42 6.92
C LEU A 284 6.81 0.38 6.57
N GLY A 285 6.66 -0.36 5.46
CA GLY A 285 7.61 -1.39 5.04
C GLY A 285 7.41 -2.76 5.71
N ALA A 286 6.23 -3.04 6.26
CA ALA A 286 5.94 -4.35 6.84
C ALA A 286 5.88 -5.44 5.76
N THR A 287 6.69 -6.49 5.90
CA THR A 287 6.80 -7.56 4.89
C THR A 287 6.17 -8.90 5.31
N VAL A 288 5.70 -8.98 6.57
CA VAL A 288 5.17 -10.22 7.15
C VAL A 288 3.98 -9.89 8.04
N SER A 289 2.86 -10.54 7.74
CA SER A 289 1.75 -10.72 8.68
C SER A 289 1.26 -12.17 8.62
N CYS A 290 0.37 -12.52 9.54
CA CYS A 290 -0.31 -13.81 9.55
C CYS A 290 -1.81 -13.61 9.78
N GLN A 291 -2.61 -14.64 9.50
CA GLN A 291 -4.05 -14.61 9.71
C GLN A 291 -4.61 -15.82 10.49
N TYR A 292 -5.67 -15.56 11.26
CA TYR A 292 -6.45 -16.57 12.00
C TYR A 292 -7.73 -16.95 11.25
N SER A 293 -7.58 -17.47 10.03
CA SER A 293 -8.61 -18.15 9.23
C SER A 293 -8.08 -18.29 7.80
N GLY A 294 -8.03 -19.49 7.22
CA GLY A 294 -7.50 -19.73 5.86
C GLY A 294 -8.31 -19.14 4.70
N HIS A 295 -9.21 -18.19 4.95
CA HIS A 295 -10.14 -17.61 3.98
C HIS A 295 -10.14 -16.06 3.99
N GLY A 296 -9.11 -15.42 4.54
CA GLY A 296 -8.91 -13.97 4.47
C GLY A 296 -7.72 -13.57 3.59
N ASP A 297 -7.68 -12.31 3.17
CA ASP A 297 -6.43 -11.71 2.69
C ASP A 297 -5.61 -11.19 3.87
N SER A 298 -4.29 -11.24 3.73
CA SER A 298 -3.29 -10.70 4.66
C SER A 298 -3.39 -9.17 4.79
N VAL A 299 -2.86 -8.64 5.91
CA VAL A 299 -2.72 -7.19 6.17
C VAL A 299 -1.34 -6.65 5.77
N THR A 300 -0.57 -7.44 5.02
CA THR A 300 0.65 -7.02 4.32
C THR A 300 0.60 -7.52 2.88
N SER A 301 1.14 -6.73 1.94
CA SER A 301 1.22 -7.08 0.52
C SER A 301 2.14 -8.25 0.22
N LEU A 302 3.11 -8.53 1.09
CA LEU A 302 4.05 -9.65 1.01
C LEU A 302 3.70 -10.77 2.00
N ASN A 303 4.04 -12.01 1.63
CA ASN A 303 3.86 -13.23 2.43
C ASN A 303 2.42 -13.45 2.94
N ARG A 304 1.45 -13.39 2.02
CA ARG A 304 0.01 -13.30 2.34
C ARG A 304 -0.65 -14.56 2.92
N GLU A 305 0.00 -15.72 2.86
CA GLU A 305 -0.61 -17.02 3.12
C GLU A 305 -0.22 -17.63 4.49
N ASN A 306 0.35 -16.83 5.39
CA ASN A 306 0.77 -17.34 6.70
C ASN A 306 -0.42 -17.55 7.63
N GLU A 307 -0.67 -18.80 8.02
CA GLU A 307 -1.59 -19.11 9.13
C GLU A 307 -0.89 -18.79 10.46
N CYS A 308 -1.50 -17.96 11.31
CA CYS A 308 -0.87 -17.55 12.58
C CYS A 308 -0.56 -18.71 13.54
N THR A 309 -1.26 -19.84 13.39
CA THR A 309 -1.03 -21.06 14.19
C THR A 309 0.25 -21.79 13.79
N LEU A 310 0.67 -21.67 12.53
CA LEU A 310 1.85 -22.33 11.96
C LEU A 310 3.05 -21.38 11.88
N PHE A 311 2.79 -20.14 11.47
CA PHE A 311 3.78 -19.09 11.23
C PHE A 311 3.34 -17.80 11.93
N PRO A 312 3.50 -17.71 13.26
CA PRO A 312 3.11 -16.53 14.00
C PRO A 312 3.94 -15.32 13.58
N ALA A 313 3.26 -14.21 13.29
CA ALA A 313 3.83 -12.92 12.95
C ALA A 313 3.43 -11.86 14.00
N PRO A 314 4.20 -10.77 14.16
CA PRO A 314 3.84 -9.68 15.06
C PRO A 314 2.60 -8.91 14.57
N ILE A 315 2.35 -8.86 13.26
CA ILE A 315 1.15 -8.26 12.67
C ILE A 315 0.16 -9.37 12.34
N ARG A 316 -1.05 -9.29 12.89
CA ARG A 316 -2.04 -10.37 12.81
C ARG A 316 -3.39 -9.87 12.33
N PHE A 317 -3.98 -10.56 11.36
CA PHE A 317 -5.35 -10.37 10.94
C PHE A 317 -6.25 -11.44 11.54
N HIS A 318 -7.36 -11.04 12.13
CA HIS A 318 -8.35 -11.96 12.67
C HIS A 318 -9.75 -11.58 12.19
N ASN A 319 -10.20 -12.27 11.15
CA ASN A 319 -11.59 -12.26 10.74
C ASN A 319 -12.35 -13.15 11.74
N HIS A 320 -13.33 -12.61 12.46
CA HIS A 320 -13.98 -13.20 13.64
C HIS A 320 -13.12 -13.22 14.92
N ILE A 321 -12.53 -12.08 15.27
CA ILE A 321 -11.73 -11.96 16.49
C ILE A 321 -12.56 -12.28 17.75
N SER A 322 -12.15 -13.28 18.51
CA SER A 322 -12.84 -13.67 19.74
C SER A 322 -12.26 -12.98 20.98
N LYS A 323 -13.05 -12.95 22.05
CA LYS A 323 -12.60 -12.55 23.39
C LYS A 323 -11.35 -13.31 23.82
N ASP A 324 -11.35 -14.64 23.65
CA ASP A 324 -10.24 -15.50 24.05
C ASP A 324 -8.98 -15.21 23.22
N ALA A 325 -9.12 -14.93 21.92
CA ALA A 325 -8.00 -14.53 21.07
C ALA A 325 -7.36 -13.22 21.55
N ILE A 326 -8.16 -12.20 21.91
CA ILE A 326 -7.64 -10.95 22.48
C ILE A 326 -6.89 -11.22 23.79
N LEU A 327 -7.47 -12.00 24.69
CA LEU A 327 -6.85 -12.32 25.99
C LEU A 327 -5.56 -13.12 25.82
N GLN A 328 -5.52 -14.05 24.86
CA GLN A 328 -4.33 -14.80 24.51
C GLN A 328 -3.23 -13.87 23.96
N MET A 329 -3.54 -13.01 22.99
CA MET A 329 -2.57 -12.07 22.41
C MET A 329 -2.06 -11.06 23.44
N LYS A 330 -2.89 -10.63 24.40
CA LYS A 330 -2.44 -9.82 25.56
C LYS A 330 -1.40 -10.55 26.41
N LYS A 331 -1.55 -11.86 26.59
CA LYS A 331 -0.58 -12.67 27.33
C LYS A 331 0.72 -12.81 26.53
N GLU A 332 0.63 -13.14 25.24
CA GLU A 332 1.80 -13.29 24.36
C GLU A 332 2.62 -11.99 24.26
N ALA A 333 1.96 -10.84 24.12
CA ALA A 333 2.65 -9.55 24.08
C ALA A 333 3.44 -9.29 25.36
N LYS A 334 2.87 -9.60 26.54
CA LYS A 334 3.56 -9.49 27.82
C LYS A 334 4.76 -10.42 27.93
N ASP A 335 4.64 -11.64 27.43
CA ASP A 335 5.74 -12.63 27.42
C ASP A 335 6.90 -12.14 26.52
N MET A 336 6.60 -11.36 25.47
CA MET A 336 7.59 -10.68 24.62
C MET A 336 8.15 -9.38 25.22
N LYS A 337 7.71 -8.98 26.42
CA LYS A 337 7.99 -7.65 27.04
C LYS A 337 7.52 -6.48 26.17
N GLY A 338 6.47 -6.70 25.39
CA GLY A 338 5.80 -5.73 24.54
C GLY A 338 4.36 -5.45 24.97
N ASP A 339 3.66 -4.68 24.16
CA ASP A 339 2.22 -4.43 24.31
C ASP A 339 1.42 -5.02 23.14
N LEU A 340 0.14 -5.32 23.42
CA LEU A 340 -0.84 -5.54 22.37
C LEU A 340 -1.37 -4.19 21.91
N ARG A 341 -1.33 -3.93 20.60
CA ARG A 341 -1.95 -2.77 19.96
C ARG A 341 -2.89 -3.25 18.88
N GLY A 342 -4.19 -3.12 19.13
CA GLY A 342 -5.20 -3.58 18.20
C GLY A 342 -6.08 -2.48 17.65
N VAL A 343 -6.63 -2.72 16.48
CA VAL A 343 -7.82 -2.02 16.00
C VAL A 343 -8.87 -3.06 15.65
N MET A 344 -10.11 -2.78 16.04
CA MET A 344 -11.25 -3.56 15.60
C MET A 344 -12.39 -2.67 15.14
N ILE A 345 -13.13 -3.12 14.13
CA ILE A 345 -14.31 -2.42 13.62
C ILE A 345 -15.59 -3.11 14.08
N VAL A 346 -16.53 -2.33 14.58
CA VAL A 346 -17.89 -2.75 14.93
C VAL A 346 -18.90 -2.02 14.05
N ARG A 347 -20.07 -2.62 13.87
CA ARG A 347 -21.19 -2.07 13.10
C ARG A 347 -22.49 -2.35 13.85
N ASP A 348 -23.54 -1.56 13.61
CA ASP A 348 -24.86 -1.82 14.17
C ASP A 348 -25.30 -3.27 13.87
N PRO A 349 -25.56 -4.11 14.91
CA PRO A 349 -26.01 -5.48 14.73
C PRO A 349 -27.18 -5.70 13.78
N LEU A 350 -28.17 -4.79 13.76
CA LEU A 350 -29.33 -4.93 12.86
C LEU A 350 -28.97 -4.60 11.40
N GLU A 351 -28.09 -3.61 11.19
CA GLU A 351 -27.54 -3.33 9.86
C GLU A 351 -26.66 -4.48 9.35
N MET A 352 -25.94 -5.16 10.24
CA MET A 352 -25.18 -6.37 9.88
C MET A 352 -26.09 -7.50 9.42
N VAL A 353 -27.25 -7.71 10.06
CA VAL A 353 -28.25 -8.70 9.63
C VAL A 353 -28.79 -8.38 8.25
N ALA A 354 -29.27 -7.14 8.05
CA ALA A 354 -29.78 -6.70 6.75
C ALA A 354 -28.70 -6.86 5.65
N SER A 355 -27.48 -6.41 5.94
CA SER A 355 -26.36 -6.50 5.02
C SER A 355 -25.97 -7.95 4.69
N SER A 356 -26.01 -8.85 5.68
CA SER A 356 -25.76 -10.28 5.51
C SER A 356 -26.85 -10.93 4.66
N TYR A 357 -28.12 -10.60 4.88
CA TYR A 357 -29.24 -11.11 4.09
C TYR A 357 -29.07 -10.74 2.60
N CYS A 358 -28.93 -9.47 2.25
CA CYS A 358 -28.81 -9.04 0.86
C CYS A 358 -27.64 -9.73 0.14
N TYR A 359 -26.50 -9.84 0.83
CA TYR A 359 -25.29 -10.43 0.29
C TYR A 359 -25.42 -11.94 0.01
N HIS A 360 -26.03 -12.68 0.94
CA HIS A 360 -26.25 -14.11 0.78
C HIS A 360 -27.44 -14.42 -0.14
N HIS A 361 -28.47 -13.56 -0.16
CA HIS A 361 -29.64 -13.70 -1.03
C HIS A 361 -29.26 -13.65 -2.51
N ARG A 362 -28.36 -12.74 -2.91
CA ARG A 362 -27.85 -12.70 -4.30
C ARG A 362 -26.84 -13.79 -4.65
N GLY A 363 -26.48 -14.62 -3.69
CA GLY A 363 -25.61 -15.77 -3.91
C GLY A 363 -24.11 -15.48 -3.91
N ALA A 364 -23.65 -14.45 -3.19
CA ALA A 364 -22.26 -14.01 -3.23
C ALA A 364 -21.25 -14.98 -2.57
N GLU A 365 -21.69 -15.94 -1.75
CA GLU A 365 -20.84 -16.96 -1.12
C GLU A 365 -21.52 -18.35 -1.14
N PRO A 366 -21.59 -19.03 -2.30
CA PRO A 366 -22.37 -20.26 -2.47
C PRO A 366 -21.92 -21.43 -1.58
N HIS A 367 -20.71 -21.37 -1.03
CA HIS A 367 -20.17 -22.36 -0.11
C HIS A 367 -20.29 -21.99 1.37
N ASN A 368 -20.75 -20.76 1.69
CA ASN A 368 -20.93 -20.34 3.07
C ASN A 368 -22.20 -20.97 3.66
N PRO A 369 -22.13 -21.64 4.83
CA PRO A 369 -23.30 -22.17 5.52
C PRO A 369 -24.39 -21.13 5.78
N MET A 370 -24.03 -19.85 5.94
CA MET A 370 -24.98 -18.74 6.10
C MET A 370 -25.85 -18.53 4.86
N GLN A 371 -25.39 -18.89 3.66
CA GLN A 371 -26.16 -18.73 2.43
C GLN A 371 -27.22 -19.82 2.23
N LYS A 372 -27.04 -21.02 2.78
CA LYS A 372 -27.87 -22.19 2.44
C LYS A 372 -29.38 -21.92 2.59
N GLY A 373 -30.14 -21.91 1.50
CA GLY A 373 -31.58 -21.66 1.50
C GLY A 373 -32.00 -20.18 1.54
N ILE A 374 -31.07 -19.23 1.65
CA ILE A 374 -31.35 -17.79 1.67
C ILE A 374 -31.69 -17.23 0.28
N PRO A 375 -31.03 -17.64 -0.83
CA PRO A 375 -31.38 -17.17 -2.18
C PRO A 375 -32.84 -17.44 -2.58
N GLU A 376 -33.49 -18.42 -1.95
CA GLU A 376 -34.87 -18.78 -2.21
C GLU A 376 -35.88 -18.02 -1.34
N MET A 377 -35.42 -17.22 -0.36
CA MET A 377 -36.25 -16.52 0.62
C MET A 377 -36.34 -15.03 0.33
N GLY A 378 -37.56 -14.53 0.13
CA GLY A 378 -37.81 -13.07 0.10
C GLY A 378 -37.51 -12.40 1.45
N PRO A 379 -37.44 -11.06 1.51
CA PRO A 379 -36.98 -10.35 2.71
C PRO A 379 -37.75 -10.69 3.99
N GLU A 380 -39.07 -10.90 3.88
CA GLU A 380 -39.95 -11.21 5.02
C GLU A 380 -39.60 -12.55 5.70
N GLU A 381 -39.11 -13.53 4.93
CA GLU A 381 -38.70 -14.84 5.45
C GLU A 381 -37.18 -14.90 5.71
N GLY A 382 -36.41 -14.32 4.80
CA GLY A 382 -34.96 -14.43 4.78
C GLY A 382 -34.26 -13.57 5.82
N VAL A 383 -34.79 -12.39 6.17
CA VAL A 383 -34.20 -11.53 7.22
C VAL A 383 -34.32 -12.18 8.60
N PRO A 384 -35.50 -12.68 9.04
CA PRO A 384 -35.60 -13.44 10.30
C PRO A 384 -34.70 -14.68 10.34
N GLU A 385 -34.55 -15.40 9.22
CA GLU A 385 -33.66 -16.56 9.15
C GLU A 385 -32.19 -16.16 9.23
N MET A 386 -31.79 -15.09 8.54
CA MET A 386 -30.44 -14.54 8.62
C MET A 386 -30.13 -14.03 10.04
N ALA A 387 -31.09 -13.43 10.73
CA ALA A 387 -30.94 -13.00 12.12
C ALA A 387 -30.59 -14.18 13.04
N LYS A 388 -31.15 -15.38 12.83
CA LYS A 388 -30.76 -16.56 13.62
C LYS A 388 -29.31 -16.97 13.34
N ARG A 389 -28.91 -16.93 12.06
CA ARG A 389 -27.56 -17.34 11.62
C ARG A 389 -26.49 -16.36 12.08
N MET A 390 -26.76 -15.06 12.07
CA MET A 390 -25.83 -14.01 12.46
C MET A 390 -25.66 -13.86 13.98
N LEU A 391 -26.55 -14.43 14.80
CA LEU A 391 -26.56 -14.19 16.24
C LEU A 391 -25.21 -14.52 16.91
N HIS A 392 -24.58 -15.64 16.54
CA HIS A 392 -23.28 -16.01 17.09
C HIS A 392 -22.19 -14.99 16.72
N VAL A 393 -22.17 -14.49 15.48
CA VAL A 393 -21.22 -13.46 15.03
C VAL A 393 -21.38 -12.17 15.85
N ILE A 394 -22.62 -11.74 16.10
CA ILE A 394 -22.90 -10.54 16.90
C ILE A 394 -22.49 -10.72 18.35
N ARG A 395 -22.80 -11.89 18.95
CA ARG A 395 -22.38 -12.20 20.31
C ARG A 395 -20.86 -12.17 20.43
N ASP A 396 -20.15 -12.82 19.52
CA ASP A 396 -18.68 -12.88 19.55
C ASP A 396 -18.07 -11.47 19.39
N MET A 397 -18.66 -10.62 18.55
CA MET A 397 -18.27 -9.22 18.40
C MET A 397 -18.49 -8.41 19.68
N ALA A 398 -19.63 -8.60 20.36
CA ALA A 398 -19.93 -7.93 21.63
C ALA A 398 -18.99 -8.40 22.75
N GLU A 399 -18.71 -9.70 22.84
CA GLU A 399 -17.78 -10.24 23.84
C GLU A 399 -16.33 -9.77 23.61
N ALA A 400 -15.91 -9.67 22.34
CA ALA A 400 -14.61 -9.09 21.97
C ALA A 400 -14.54 -7.59 22.31
N TYR A 401 -15.64 -6.85 22.08
CA TYR A 401 -15.76 -5.44 22.43
C TYR A 401 -15.56 -5.20 23.93
N GLU A 402 -16.20 -5.99 24.79
CA GLU A 402 -16.10 -5.84 26.24
C GLU A 402 -14.67 -6.02 26.80
N VAL A 403 -13.81 -6.79 26.10
CA VAL A 403 -12.42 -7.03 26.51
C VAL A 403 -11.39 -6.24 25.71
N SER A 404 -11.82 -5.42 24.74
CA SER A 404 -10.95 -4.68 23.82
C SER A 404 -10.06 -3.68 24.55
N ALA A 405 -10.66 -2.84 25.40
CA ALA A 405 -9.97 -1.78 26.12
C ALA A 405 -8.91 -2.31 27.13
N PRO A 406 -7.86 -1.52 27.41
CA PRO A 406 -7.43 -0.32 26.69
C PRO A 406 -6.57 -0.62 25.44
N HIS A 407 -6.32 -1.89 25.13
CA HIS A 407 -5.29 -2.33 24.18
C HIS A 407 -5.76 -2.41 22.72
N VAL A 408 -7.07 -2.46 22.50
CA VAL A 408 -7.66 -2.51 21.16
C VAL A 408 -8.59 -1.32 21.00
N LEU A 409 -8.28 -0.44 20.05
CA LEU A 409 -9.16 0.64 19.65
C LEU A 409 -10.35 0.07 18.89
N VAL A 410 -11.55 0.45 19.31
CA VAL A 410 -12.78 0.13 18.59
C VAL A 410 -13.19 1.33 17.74
N VAL A 411 -13.34 1.10 16.44
CA VAL A 411 -13.91 2.06 15.48
C VAL A 411 -15.28 1.60 15.01
N ARG A 412 -16.16 2.54 14.68
CA ARG A 412 -17.50 2.25 14.14
C ARG A 412 -17.46 2.31 12.63
N TYR A 413 -18.02 1.31 11.97
CA TYR A 413 -18.20 1.29 10.52
C TYR A 413 -18.92 2.54 10.02
N GLU A 414 -19.96 2.95 10.73
CA GLU A 414 -20.76 4.13 10.37
C GLU A 414 -19.92 5.40 10.42
N HIS A 415 -18.94 5.52 11.34
CA HIS A 415 -18.04 6.67 11.33
C HIS A 415 -17.05 6.60 10.17
N VAL A 416 -16.40 5.44 9.97
CA VAL A 416 -15.41 5.29 8.88
C VAL A 416 -16.04 5.57 7.51
N THR A 417 -17.33 5.27 7.32
CA THR A 417 -18.01 5.35 6.02
C THR A 417 -18.98 6.51 5.89
N HIS A 418 -19.12 7.40 6.89
CA HIS A 418 -20.13 8.46 6.84
C HIS A 418 -19.84 9.52 5.79
N SER A 419 -18.58 9.95 5.72
CA SER A 419 -18.11 11.07 4.91
C SER A 419 -16.59 11.05 4.82
N PRO A 420 -15.99 11.74 3.84
CA PRO A 420 -14.55 11.92 3.76
C PRO A 420 -13.88 12.44 5.04
N GLU A 421 -14.52 13.40 5.73
CA GLU A 421 -13.98 14.00 6.95
C GLU A 421 -13.99 13.02 8.12
N HIS A 422 -15.05 12.23 8.24
CA HIS A 422 -15.13 11.19 9.26
C HIS A 422 -14.19 10.01 8.97
N PHE A 423 -13.95 9.69 7.70
CA PHE A 423 -12.95 8.71 7.28
C PHE A 423 -11.56 9.17 7.74
N ASP A 424 -11.14 10.38 7.34
CA ASP A 424 -9.84 10.95 7.68
C ASP A 424 -9.64 11.03 9.21
N ALA A 425 -10.67 11.47 9.95
CA ALA A 425 -10.63 11.51 11.42
C ALA A 425 -10.53 10.12 12.08
N SER A 426 -11.16 9.11 11.48
CA SER A 426 -11.07 7.73 11.97
C SER A 426 -9.68 7.14 11.72
N VAL A 427 -9.10 7.37 10.54
CA VAL A 427 -7.73 6.96 10.20
C VAL A 427 -6.73 7.60 11.16
N GLU A 428 -6.82 8.92 11.37
CA GLU A 428 -5.94 9.64 12.30
C GLU A 428 -5.98 9.03 13.70
N LYS A 429 -7.19 8.75 14.20
CA LYS A 429 -7.38 8.11 15.52
C LYS A 429 -6.76 6.72 15.59
N ILE A 430 -6.84 5.93 14.50
CA ILE A 430 -6.22 4.61 14.43
C ILE A 430 -4.69 4.74 14.45
N MET A 431 -4.11 5.64 13.67
CA MET A 431 -2.66 5.85 13.61
C MET A 431 -2.09 6.31 14.95
N GLU A 432 -2.74 7.28 15.57
CA GLU A 432 -2.33 7.78 16.88
C GLU A 432 -2.40 6.70 17.97
N PHE A 433 -3.45 5.86 17.94
CA PHE A 433 -3.58 4.77 18.91
C PHE A 433 -2.55 3.65 18.70
N LEU A 434 -2.32 3.24 17.45
CA LEU A 434 -1.44 2.10 17.14
C LEU A 434 0.04 2.48 17.20
N PHE A 435 0.39 3.67 16.76
CA PHE A 435 1.79 4.04 16.56
C PHE A 435 2.20 5.23 17.43
N GLY A 436 1.33 6.23 17.63
CA GLY A 436 1.65 7.43 18.40
C GLY A 436 2.93 8.10 17.87
N ASP A 437 3.93 8.27 18.74
CA ASP A 437 5.23 8.85 18.41
C ASP A 437 6.23 7.84 17.80
N GLU A 438 5.85 6.57 17.59
CA GLU A 438 6.73 5.55 17.00
C GLU A 438 6.83 5.62 15.48
N ILE A 439 6.00 6.44 14.84
CA ILE A 439 6.10 6.80 13.43
C ILE A 439 6.15 8.33 13.30
N THR A 440 6.81 8.81 12.25
CA THR A 440 6.96 10.24 12.00
C THR A 440 5.66 10.87 11.48
N GLU A 441 5.52 12.19 11.59
CA GLU A 441 4.41 12.92 10.97
C GLU A 441 4.37 12.77 9.44
N LEU A 442 5.52 12.55 8.82
CA LEU A 442 5.62 12.23 7.40
C LEU A 442 4.99 10.86 7.12
N GLN A 443 5.41 9.81 7.82
CA GLN A 443 4.80 8.48 7.70
C GLN A 443 3.29 8.52 7.97
N LYS A 444 2.82 9.29 8.96
CA LYS A 444 1.37 9.51 9.18
C LYS A 444 0.70 10.20 7.98
N SER A 445 1.35 11.19 7.37
CA SER A 445 0.86 11.86 6.15
C SER A 445 0.77 10.91 4.95
N GLU A 446 1.79 10.08 4.75
CA GLU A 446 1.84 9.11 3.66
C GLU A 446 0.77 8.03 3.81
N ILE A 447 0.62 7.48 5.01
CA ILE A 447 -0.44 6.52 5.31
C ILE A 447 -1.80 7.15 5.02
N ARG A 448 -2.06 8.39 5.50
CA ARG A 448 -3.32 9.11 5.21
C ARG A 448 -3.58 9.26 3.72
N ARG A 449 -2.54 9.54 2.93
CA ARG A 449 -2.67 9.61 1.47
C ARG A 449 -2.99 8.24 0.87
N ALA A 450 -2.26 7.20 1.26
CA ALA A 450 -2.42 5.85 0.72
C ALA A 450 -3.81 5.26 1.02
N VAL A 451 -4.31 5.40 2.25
CA VAL A 451 -5.59 4.79 2.66
C VAL A 451 -6.82 5.46 2.04
N ARG A 452 -6.70 6.67 1.45
CA ARG A 452 -7.83 7.38 0.85
C ARG A 452 -8.52 6.63 -0.29
N VAL A 453 -7.83 5.67 -0.91
CA VAL A 453 -8.45 4.79 -1.92
C VAL A 453 -9.55 3.89 -1.34
N GLU A 454 -9.55 3.68 -0.02
CA GLU A 454 -10.56 2.90 0.71
C GLU A 454 -11.74 3.75 1.20
N ASP A 455 -11.71 5.06 0.98
CA ASP A 455 -12.81 5.97 1.30
C ASP A 455 -13.94 5.80 0.27
N LEU A 456 -15.07 5.24 0.72
CA LEU A 456 -16.22 4.94 -0.13
C LEU A 456 -16.83 6.18 -0.81
N HIS A 457 -16.56 7.39 -0.30
CA HIS A 457 -17.03 8.65 -0.90
C HIS A 457 -16.05 9.24 -1.91
N ARG A 458 -14.79 8.78 -1.92
CA ARG A 458 -13.74 9.24 -2.85
C ARG A 458 -13.37 8.19 -3.90
N ALA A 459 -13.71 6.92 -3.69
CA ALA A 459 -13.35 5.80 -4.56
C ALA A 459 -13.96 5.87 -5.99
N SER A 460 -14.97 6.73 -6.22
CA SER A 460 -15.45 7.02 -7.59
C SER A 460 -14.46 7.85 -8.41
N ASP A 461 -13.61 8.63 -7.75
CA ASP A 461 -12.72 9.59 -8.40
C ASP A 461 -11.35 8.98 -8.72
N SER A 462 -10.98 7.88 -8.08
CA SER A 462 -9.68 7.19 -8.25
C SER A 462 -9.71 6.00 -9.20
N GLY A 463 -10.88 5.57 -9.70
CA GLY A 463 -11.01 4.38 -10.56
C GLY A 463 -10.69 3.04 -9.86
N ILE A 464 -10.24 3.08 -8.61
CA ILE A 464 -9.93 1.93 -7.76
C ILE A 464 -11.06 1.80 -6.75
N SER A 465 -12.05 1.00 -7.11
CA SER A 465 -13.15 0.67 -6.21
C SER A 465 -12.81 -0.57 -5.38
N ALA A 466 -13.33 -0.65 -4.15
CA ALA A 466 -13.51 -1.90 -3.41
C ALA A 466 -14.33 -2.97 -4.19
N MET A 467 -14.82 -2.62 -5.39
CA MET A 467 -15.38 -3.52 -6.40
C MET A 467 -14.33 -4.24 -7.29
N SER A 468 -13.02 -4.02 -7.12
CA SER A 468 -11.96 -4.61 -7.97
C SER A 468 -11.58 -6.07 -7.65
N GLY A 469 -12.48 -6.82 -6.99
CA GLY A 469 -12.39 -8.27 -6.83
C GLY A 469 -13.54 -9.00 -7.55
N ASN A 470 -13.37 -10.29 -7.86
CA ASN A 470 -14.37 -11.13 -8.54
C ASN A 470 -15.74 -11.26 -7.81
N ALA A 471 -15.88 -10.71 -6.59
CA ALA A 471 -17.14 -10.62 -5.87
C ALA A 471 -17.37 -9.18 -5.39
N ASN A 472 -18.41 -8.53 -5.91
CA ASN A 472 -18.88 -7.26 -5.35
C ASN A 472 -19.33 -7.48 -3.89
N HIS A 473 -18.67 -6.84 -2.92
CA HIS A 473 -19.00 -6.94 -1.49
C HIS A 473 -19.89 -5.79 -0.97
N THR A 474 -20.35 -4.89 -1.83
CA THR A 474 -21.33 -3.83 -1.51
C THR A 474 -22.75 -4.31 -1.79
N ASN A 475 -23.77 -3.80 -1.08
CA ASN A 475 -25.17 -4.14 -1.35
C ASN A 475 -25.85 -2.96 -2.05
N ASP A 476 -26.84 -3.27 -2.90
CA ASP A 476 -27.68 -2.26 -3.50
C ASP A 476 -28.59 -1.62 -2.44
N GLU A 477 -28.78 -0.29 -2.50
CA GLU A 477 -29.53 0.43 -1.47
C GLU A 477 -31.00 -0.03 -1.41
N ALA A 478 -31.61 -0.32 -2.56
CA ALA A 478 -32.98 -0.82 -2.62
C ALA A 478 -33.15 -2.18 -1.90
N ASP A 479 -32.16 -3.07 -2.02
CA ASP A 479 -32.16 -4.35 -1.30
C ASP A 479 -31.98 -4.13 0.20
N MET A 480 -31.12 -3.20 0.60
CA MET A 480 -30.92 -2.82 2.01
C MET A 480 -32.19 -2.21 2.61
N GLU A 481 -32.91 -1.34 1.90
CA GLU A 481 -34.18 -0.77 2.34
C GLU A 481 -35.24 -1.85 2.58
N ALA A 482 -35.39 -2.79 1.64
CA ALA A 482 -36.31 -3.92 1.76
C ALA A 482 -35.95 -4.81 2.96
N ALA A 483 -34.65 -5.10 3.14
CA ALA A 483 -34.18 -5.90 4.27
C ALA A 483 -34.40 -5.20 5.62
N ARG A 484 -34.16 -3.88 5.71
CA ARG A 484 -34.42 -3.07 6.91
C ARG A 484 -35.90 -3.08 7.27
N ALA A 485 -36.78 -2.96 6.28
CA ALA A 485 -38.23 -3.00 6.49
C ALA A 485 -38.71 -4.35 7.05
N ALA A 486 -37.98 -5.44 6.79
CA ALA A 486 -38.28 -6.78 7.30
C ALA A 486 -37.68 -7.08 8.68
N LEU A 487 -36.78 -6.26 9.22
CA LEU A 487 -36.18 -6.47 10.55
C LEU A 487 -37.22 -6.66 11.68
N PRO A 488 -38.34 -5.89 11.74
CA PRO A 488 -39.38 -6.08 12.75
C PRO A 488 -40.10 -7.44 12.70
N LEU A 489 -39.94 -8.21 11.62
CA LEU A 489 -40.52 -9.56 11.48
C LEU A 489 -39.65 -10.63 12.17
N THR A 490 -38.46 -10.26 12.63
CA THR A 490 -37.62 -11.13 13.46
C THR A 490 -38.37 -11.50 14.74
N PRO A 491 -38.33 -12.77 15.21
CA PRO A 491 -38.94 -13.16 16.48
C PRO A 491 -38.57 -12.20 17.62
N ALA A 492 -39.55 -11.80 18.43
CA ALA A 492 -39.41 -10.70 19.38
C ALA A 492 -38.31 -10.92 20.43
N ASP A 493 -38.11 -12.17 20.85
CA ASP A 493 -37.03 -12.60 21.73
C ASP A 493 -35.66 -12.41 21.08
N LEU A 494 -35.51 -12.86 19.84
CA LEU A 494 -34.28 -12.70 19.06
C LEU A 494 -34.00 -11.21 18.78
N TYR A 495 -35.01 -10.43 18.38
CA TYR A 495 -34.85 -8.99 18.16
C TYR A 495 -34.42 -8.26 19.44
N ALA A 496 -34.97 -8.65 20.60
CA ALA A 496 -34.56 -8.10 21.89
C ALA A 496 -33.09 -8.43 22.22
N GLU A 497 -32.57 -9.61 21.83
CA GLU A 497 -31.14 -9.92 21.95
C GLU A 497 -30.29 -8.99 21.08
N TYR A 498 -30.69 -8.72 19.83
CA TYR A 498 -30.00 -7.75 18.97
C TYR A 498 -29.98 -6.34 19.57
N VAL A 499 -31.11 -5.89 20.13
CA VAL A 499 -31.19 -4.59 20.83
C VAL A 499 -30.23 -4.55 22.03
N LYS A 500 -30.15 -5.63 22.82
CA LYS A 500 -29.18 -5.72 23.92
C LYS A 500 -27.73 -5.61 23.42
N TYR A 501 -27.38 -6.27 22.32
CA TYR A 501 -26.03 -6.15 21.76
C TYR A 501 -25.75 -4.77 21.16
N ARG A 502 -26.76 -4.10 20.59
CA ARG A 502 -26.67 -2.69 20.18
C ARG A 502 -26.27 -1.81 21.36
N GLU A 503 -26.95 -1.97 22.50
CA GLU A 503 -26.63 -1.23 23.72
C GLU A 503 -25.19 -1.50 24.20
N VAL A 504 -24.74 -2.77 24.21
CA VAL A 504 -23.36 -3.14 24.59
C VAL A 504 -22.33 -2.45 23.71
N LEU A 505 -22.58 -2.35 22.41
CA LEU A 505 -21.69 -1.70 21.43
C LEU A 505 -21.86 -0.16 21.41
N GLY A 506 -22.78 0.37 22.21
CA GLY A 506 -23.07 1.80 22.35
C GLY A 506 -23.92 2.39 21.21
N TYR A 507 -24.71 1.57 20.53
CA TYR A 507 -25.77 2.03 19.63
C TYR A 507 -27.03 2.21 20.47
N SER A 508 -27.40 3.47 20.70
CA SER A 508 -28.57 3.89 21.49
C SER A 508 -29.71 4.37 20.62
#